data_AF-A0A966KHA3-F1
#
_entry.id   AF-A0A966KHA3-F1
#
_cell.length_a   1.000
_cell.length_b   1.000
_cell.length_c   1.000
_cell.angle_alpha   90.00
_cell.angle_beta   90.00
_cell.angle_gamma   90.00
#
_symmetry.space_group_name_H-M   'P 1'
#
loop_
_entity.id
_entity.type
_entity.pdbx_description
1 polymer ?
#
loop_
_entity_poly.entity_id
_entity_poly.type
_entity_poly.pdbx_seq_one_letter_code
_entity_poly.pdbx_strand_id
1 'polypeptide(L)'
;MVETCQSLAQHGAKRLMLLNWHEGNSSSLAIAAERLHREFGLSVLTVQACYVAQEMYGPTSGGLTHGGEIETLAIMASYPDLVYLDRVESSSDGSHGSKMDKLRRTRAYQPVLSDIRAIAPTGWYGKPEKATIEKGQKMVADLASAISERSTEIFDLLDEVNGGLATLDKLEKEN
;
A
#
# COMPACT_ATOMS: atom_id res chain seq x y z
N MET A 1 -4.86 14.63 -3.61
CA MET A 1 -4.12 14.13 -2.43
C MET A 1 -3.44 15.26 -1.68
N VAL A 2 -2.43 15.94 -2.25
CA VAL A 2 -1.71 17.02 -1.54
C VAL A 2 -2.66 18.09 -1.03
N GLU A 3 -3.55 18.63 -1.87
CA GLU A 3 -4.55 19.64 -1.46
C GLU A 3 -5.46 19.14 -0.33
N THR A 4 -5.90 17.88 -0.39
CA THR A 4 -6.72 17.25 0.65
C THR A 4 -5.96 17.17 1.98
N CYS A 5 -4.71 16.72 1.95
CA CYS A 5 -3.88 16.56 3.13
C CYS A 5 -3.39 17.91 3.69
N GLN A 6 -3.16 18.90 2.84
CA GLN A 6 -2.93 20.30 3.24
C GLN A 6 -4.13 20.83 4.02
N SER A 7 -5.37 20.55 3.57
CA SER A 7 -6.55 20.95 4.32
C SER A 7 -6.57 20.33 5.71
N LEU A 8 -6.14 19.07 5.88
CA LEU A 8 -6.01 18.46 7.20
C LEU A 8 -5.00 19.20 8.09
N ALA A 9 -3.85 19.60 7.53
CA ALA A 9 -2.86 20.41 8.25
C ALA A 9 -3.46 21.74 8.72
N GLN A 10 -4.21 22.44 7.85
CA GLN A 10 -4.92 23.67 8.20
C GLN A 10 -5.94 23.50 9.34
N HIS A 11 -6.47 22.29 9.51
CA HIS A 11 -7.38 21.94 10.61
C HIS A 11 -6.63 21.40 11.85
N GLY A 12 -5.30 21.50 11.89
CA GLY A 12 -4.46 21.16 13.04
C GLY A 12 -3.93 19.73 13.07
N ALA A 13 -4.11 18.94 12.00
CA ALA A 13 -3.47 17.62 11.92
C ALA A 13 -1.94 17.77 11.91
N LYS A 14 -1.24 16.93 12.66
CA LYS A 14 0.24 16.94 12.77
C LYS A 14 0.89 15.65 12.28
N ARG A 15 0.25 14.50 12.53
CA ARG A 15 0.64 13.19 12.02
C ARG A 15 -0.28 12.79 10.86
N LEU A 16 0.27 12.33 9.76
CA LEU A 16 -0.48 11.89 8.58
C LEU A 16 0.03 10.52 8.11
N MET A 17 -0.85 9.52 8.10
CA MET A 17 -0.56 8.21 7.52
C MET A 17 -1.22 8.06 6.15
N LEU A 18 -0.41 7.80 5.12
CA LEU A 18 -0.86 7.45 3.77
C LEU A 18 -0.84 5.93 3.62
N LEU A 19 -2.00 5.29 3.73
CA LEU A 19 -2.13 3.84 3.59
C LEU A 19 -2.39 3.47 2.12
N ASN A 20 -1.44 2.78 1.50
CA ASN A 20 -1.48 2.45 0.06
C ASN A 20 -1.50 0.94 -0.18
N TRP A 21 -2.50 0.48 -0.93
CA TRP A 21 -2.56 -0.90 -1.42
C TRP A 21 -2.01 -1.05 -2.84
N HIS A 22 -2.12 -0.03 -3.69
CA HIS A 22 -1.79 -0.19 -5.10
C HIS A 22 -0.35 0.24 -5.39
N GLU A 23 0.52 -0.70 -5.79
CA GLU A 23 1.95 -0.45 -6.03
C GLU A 23 2.20 0.70 -7.01
N GLY A 24 1.34 0.87 -8.02
CA GLY A 24 1.44 1.93 -9.02
C GLY A 24 1.38 3.35 -8.46
N ASN A 25 0.82 3.53 -7.25
CA ASN A 25 0.76 4.84 -6.60
C ASN A 25 2.06 5.22 -5.88
N SER A 26 3.00 4.29 -5.70
CA SER A 26 4.13 4.46 -4.76
C SER A 26 5.00 5.68 -5.07
N SER A 27 5.37 5.89 -6.33
CA SER A 27 6.23 7.02 -6.72
C SER A 27 5.53 8.36 -6.52
N SER A 28 4.26 8.45 -6.92
CA SER A 28 3.47 9.67 -6.75
C SER A 28 3.20 9.98 -5.28
N LEU A 29 2.95 8.95 -4.47
CA LEU A 29 2.81 9.05 -3.02
C LEU A 29 4.10 9.55 -2.36
N ALA A 30 5.26 9.03 -2.77
CA ALA A 30 6.54 9.48 -2.22
C ALA A 30 6.78 10.97 -2.46
N ILE A 31 6.50 11.46 -3.68
CA ILE A 31 6.60 12.89 -4.01
C ILE A 31 5.59 13.71 -3.18
N ALA A 32 4.34 13.22 -3.06
CA ALA A 32 3.32 13.91 -2.29
C ALA A 32 3.65 13.95 -0.79
N ALA A 33 4.17 12.88 -0.22
CA ALA A 33 4.55 12.78 1.18
C ALA A 33 5.69 13.74 1.53
N GLU A 34 6.74 13.79 0.69
CA GLU A 34 7.86 14.73 0.83
C GLU A 34 7.36 16.18 0.79
N ARG A 35 6.49 16.49 -0.18
CA ARG A 35 5.87 17.81 -0.29
C ARG A 35 5.05 18.16 0.94
N LEU A 36 4.23 17.22 1.42
CA LEU A 36 3.38 17.40 2.60
C LEU A 36 4.19 17.66 3.86
N HIS A 37 5.32 16.97 4.00
CA HIS A 37 6.24 17.18 5.10
C HIS A 37 6.90 18.56 5.04
N ARG A 38 7.48 18.92 3.89
CA ARG A 38 8.29 20.14 3.75
C ARG A 38 7.49 21.43 3.66
N GLU A 39 6.37 21.42 2.94
CA GLU A 39 5.57 22.64 2.69
C GLU A 39 4.52 22.88 3.77
N PHE A 40 4.04 21.81 4.44
CA PHE A 40 2.91 21.90 5.37
C PHE A 40 3.19 21.36 6.77
N GLY A 41 4.46 21.06 7.08
CA GLY A 41 4.88 20.69 8.45
C GLY A 41 4.23 19.41 8.98
N LEU A 42 3.78 18.50 8.11
CA LEU A 42 3.21 17.23 8.53
C LEU A 42 4.30 16.20 8.82
N SER A 43 4.16 15.44 9.91
CA SER A 43 4.87 14.17 10.08
C SER A 43 4.16 13.11 9.22
N VAL A 44 4.75 12.75 8.07
CA VAL A 44 4.10 11.88 7.08
C VAL A 44 4.72 10.49 7.09
N LEU A 45 3.88 9.47 7.24
CA LEU A 45 4.24 8.06 7.09
C LEU A 45 3.47 7.45 5.92
N THR A 46 4.17 6.94 4.91
CA THR A 46 3.54 6.15 3.84
C THR A 46 3.67 4.66 4.14
N VAL A 47 2.54 3.99 4.33
CA VAL A 47 2.48 2.54 4.55
C VAL A 47 2.06 1.85 3.27
N GLN A 48 2.95 1.03 2.72
CA GLN A 48 2.66 0.18 1.56
C GLN A 48 1.99 -1.11 2.03
N ALA A 49 0.68 -1.06 2.28
CA ALA A 49 -0.11 -2.17 2.81
C ALA A 49 -0.02 -3.45 1.97
N CYS A 50 0.14 -3.34 0.65
CA CYS A 50 0.36 -4.49 -0.22
C CYS A 50 1.68 -5.21 0.05
N TYR A 51 2.75 -4.48 0.42
CA TYR A 51 4.01 -5.11 0.82
C TYR A 51 3.95 -5.70 2.23
N VAL A 52 3.21 -5.08 3.16
CA VAL A 52 2.93 -5.72 4.46
C VAL A 52 2.18 -7.04 4.25
N ALA A 53 1.15 -7.04 3.39
CA ALA A 53 0.43 -8.25 3.00
C ALA A 53 1.34 -9.28 2.33
N GLN A 54 2.21 -8.84 1.42
CA GLN A 54 3.18 -9.71 0.77
C GLN A 54 4.14 -10.38 1.76
N GLU A 55 4.65 -9.64 2.73
CA GLU A 55 5.61 -10.16 3.71
C GLU A 55 4.94 -11.17 4.65
N MET A 56 3.72 -10.89 5.10
CA MET A 56 3.02 -11.73 6.08
C MET A 56 2.30 -12.92 5.43
N TYR A 57 1.69 -12.73 4.27
CA TYR A 57 0.80 -13.71 3.62
C TYR A 57 1.33 -14.25 2.29
N GLY A 58 2.36 -13.62 1.70
CA GLY A 58 2.98 -14.09 0.47
C GLY A 58 3.43 -15.55 0.50
N PRO A 59 4.10 -16.04 1.57
CA PRO A 59 4.53 -17.43 1.67
C PRO A 59 3.38 -18.45 1.65
N THR A 60 2.18 -18.07 2.10
CA THR A 60 1.02 -18.97 2.27
C THR A 60 -0.10 -18.72 1.27
N SER A 61 -0.02 -17.64 0.49
CA SER A 61 -1.10 -17.17 -0.39
C SER A 61 -0.62 -16.82 -1.80
N GLY A 62 0.43 -17.51 -2.27
CA GLY A 62 0.91 -17.42 -3.65
C GLY A 62 1.61 -16.11 -4.02
N GLY A 63 1.95 -15.29 -3.04
CA GLY A 63 2.60 -13.99 -3.24
C GLY A 63 1.65 -12.90 -3.78
N LEU A 64 2.21 -11.69 -3.84
CA LEU A 64 1.55 -10.48 -4.32
C LEU A 64 1.58 -10.51 -5.84
N THR A 65 0.44 -10.92 -6.37
CA THR A 65 0.12 -11.00 -7.80
C THR A 65 -1.16 -10.23 -8.04
N HIS A 66 -1.40 -9.85 -9.30
CA HIS A 66 -2.64 -9.15 -9.64
C HIS A 66 -3.77 -10.15 -9.93
N GLY A 67 -4.92 -9.95 -9.29
CA GLY A 67 -6.04 -10.89 -9.25
C GLY A 67 -5.73 -12.16 -8.45
N GLY A 68 -4.71 -12.12 -7.59
CA GLY A 68 -4.29 -13.26 -6.79
C GLY A 68 -5.08 -13.46 -5.51
N GLU A 69 -4.70 -14.48 -4.75
CA GLU A 69 -5.32 -14.82 -3.48
C GLU A 69 -5.27 -13.64 -2.50
N ILE A 70 -4.13 -12.95 -2.33
CA ILE A 70 -4.02 -11.79 -1.40
C ILE A 70 -5.02 -10.67 -1.74
N GLU A 71 -5.16 -10.30 -3.02
CA GLU A 71 -6.11 -9.24 -3.42
C GLU A 71 -7.57 -9.71 -3.24
N THR A 72 -7.83 -10.99 -3.54
CA THR A 72 -9.16 -11.58 -3.39
C THR A 72 -9.57 -11.66 -1.92
N LEU A 73 -8.66 -12.09 -1.04
CA LEU A 73 -8.86 -12.14 0.41
C LEU A 73 -9.22 -10.77 0.99
N ALA A 74 -8.60 -9.70 0.49
CA ALA A 74 -8.89 -8.34 0.96
C ALA A 74 -10.33 -7.91 0.67
N ILE A 75 -10.88 -8.28 -0.51
CA ILE A 75 -12.28 -8.00 -0.85
C ILE A 75 -13.22 -8.94 -0.10
N MET A 76 -12.93 -10.26 -0.08
CA MET A 76 -13.79 -11.25 0.59
C MET A 76 -13.96 -11.00 2.09
N ALA A 77 -12.99 -10.34 2.73
CA ALA A 77 -13.07 -10.00 4.15
C ALA A 77 -14.27 -9.11 4.49
N SER A 78 -14.68 -8.21 3.59
CA SER A 78 -15.73 -7.20 3.83
C SER A 78 -16.88 -7.27 2.85
N TYR A 79 -16.62 -7.66 1.60
CA TYR A 79 -17.59 -7.67 0.50
C TYR A 79 -17.55 -8.99 -0.27
N PRO A 80 -17.84 -10.13 0.40
CA PRO A 80 -17.78 -11.44 -0.25
C PRO A 80 -18.70 -11.55 -1.48
N ASP A 81 -19.83 -10.84 -1.49
CA ASP A 81 -20.79 -10.84 -2.60
C ASP A 81 -20.27 -10.14 -3.88
N LEU A 82 -19.10 -9.50 -3.83
CA LEU A 82 -18.41 -8.95 -4.99
C LEU A 82 -17.42 -9.93 -5.63
N VAL A 83 -17.19 -11.09 -5.02
CA VAL A 83 -16.21 -12.09 -5.47
C VAL A 83 -16.92 -13.34 -5.98
N TYR A 84 -16.82 -13.55 -7.30
CA TYR A 84 -17.44 -14.69 -7.99
C TYR A 84 -16.37 -15.70 -8.41
N LEU A 85 -15.94 -16.55 -7.47
CA LEU A 85 -14.90 -17.56 -7.73
C LEU A 85 -15.31 -18.59 -8.79
N ASP A 86 -16.61 -18.80 -8.97
CA ASP A 86 -17.20 -19.65 -10.01
C ASP A 86 -17.06 -19.08 -11.43
N ARG A 87 -16.71 -17.79 -11.56
CA ARG A 87 -16.53 -17.09 -12.85
C ARG A 87 -15.06 -16.88 -13.21
N VAL A 88 -14.13 -17.48 -12.45
CA VAL A 88 -12.69 -17.33 -12.69
C VAL A 88 -12.32 -18.08 -13.97
N GLU A 89 -11.95 -17.32 -15.01
CA GLU A 89 -11.42 -17.86 -16.26
C GLU A 89 -9.89 -17.97 -16.24
N SER A 90 -9.27 -18.28 -17.39
CA SER A 90 -7.81 -18.36 -17.51
C SER A 90 -7.16 -16.99 -17.34
N SER A 91 -6.17 -16.90 -16.45
CA SER A 91 -5.32 -15.73 -16.29
C SER A 91 -4.26 -15.63 -17.40
N SER A 92 -3.50 -14.53 -17.42
CA SER A 92 -2.23 -14.49 -18.16
C SER A 92 -1.24 -15.51 -17.60
N ASP A 93 -0.18 -15.84 -18.37
CA ASP A 93 0.86 -16.75 -17.92
C ASP A 93 1.51 -16.26 -16.61
N GLY A 94 1.33 -17.03 -15.55
CA GLY A 94 1.86 -16.70 -14.23
C GLY A 94 3.38 -16.65 -14.17
N SER A 95 4.08 -17.42 -15.04
CA SER A 95 5.54 -17.43 -15.08
C SER A 95 6.11 -16.12 -15.65
N HIS A 96 5.54 -15.66 -16.78
CA HIS A 96 5.83 -14.38 -17.38
C HIS A 96 5.44 -13.22 -16.47
N GLY A 97 4.22 -13.24 -15.91
CA GLY A 97 3.75 -12.22 -14.97
C GLY A 97 4.69 -12.08 -13.77
N SER A 98 5.08 -13.20 -13.14
CA SER A 98 6.04 -13.20 -12.02
C SER A 98 7.41 -12.66 -12.41
N LYS A 99 7.91 -12.99 -13.61
CA LYS A 99 9.17 -12.46 -14.13
C LYS A 99 9.12 -10.95 -14.32
N MET A 100 8.02 -10.42 -14.87
CA MET A 100 7.85 -8.98 -15.10
C MET A 100 7.60 -8.21 -13.81
N ASP A 101 6.86 -8.78 -12.87
CA ASP A 101 6.70 -8.21 -11.53
C ASP A 101 8.03 -8.16 -10.77
N LYS A 102 8.86 -9.20 -10.89
CA LYS A 102 10.21 -9.19 -10.34
C LYS A 102 11.08 -8.09 -10.97
N LEU A 103 10.96 -7.87 -12.28
CA LEU A 103 11.67 -6.81 -12.99
C LEU A 103 11.24 -5.42 -12.54
N ARG A 104 9.95 -5.16 -12.33
CA ARG A 104 9.48 -3.82 -11.90
C ARG A 104 9.73 -3.53 -10.41
N ARG A 105 9.87 -4.56 -9.57
CA ARG A 105 10.07 -4.45 -8.11
C ARG A 105 11.54 -4.40 -7.69
N THR A 106 12.48 -4.35 -8.64
CA THR A 106 13.90 -4.21 -8.37
C THR A 106 14.17 -2.90 -7.62
N ARG A 107 14.98 -2.93 -6.54
CA ARG A 107 15.24 -1.74 -5.72
C ARG A 107 16.29 -0.80 -6.32
N ALA A 108 17.39 -1.36 -6.83
CA ALA A 108 18.56 -0.60 -7.30
C ALA A 108 18.48 -0.13 -8.77
N TYR A 109 17.69 -0.83 -9.59
CA TYR A 109 17.52 -0.53 -11.00
C TYR A 109 16.02 -0.44 -11.26
N GLN A 110 15.46 0.74 -11.50
CA GLN A 110 14.00 0.95 -11.55
C GLN A 110 13.55 1.12 -13.01
N PRO A 111 13.15 0.04 -13.71
CA PRO A 111 12.66 0.19 -15.08
C PRO A 111 11.27 0.82 -15.08
N VAL A 112 11.01 1.67 -16.07
CA VAL A 112 9.67 2.21 -16.34
C VAL A 112 9.05 1.38 -17.45
N LEU A 113 7.93 0.73 -17.16
CA LEU A 113 7.15 0.02 -18.16
C LEU A 113 6.22 1.00 -18.87
N SER A 114 6.27 1.02 -20.21
CA SER A 114 5.36 1.86 -21.00
C SER A 114 3.90 1.38 -20.93
N ASP A 115 3.69 0.10 -20.64
CA ASP A 115 2.37 -0.53 -20.59
C ASP A 115 2.36 -1.66 -19.55
N ILE A 116 1.43 -1.59 -18.60
CA ILE A 116 1.26 -2.61 -17.56
C ILE A 116 0.84 -3.97 -18.15
N ARG A 117 0.21 -3.99 -19.33
CA ARG A 117 -0.16 -5.22 -20.05
C ARG A 117 1.05 -6.05 -20.47
N ALA A 118 2.25 -5.46 -20.46
CA ALA A 118 3.50 -6.22 -20.62
C ALA A 118 3.69 -7.27 -19.52
N ILE A 119 3.05 -7.11 -18.36
CA ILE A 119 3.07 -8.07 -17.25
C ILE A 119 2.00 -9.15 -17.46
N ALA A 120 0.76 -8.72 -17.73
CA ALA A 120 -0.39 -9.59 -17.87
C ALA A 120 -1.33 -9.04 -18.96
N PRO A 121 -1.32 -9.58 -20.19
CA PRO A 121 -2.19 -9.12 -21.27
C PRO A 121 -3.69 -9.16 -20.95
N THR A 122 -4.13 -10.13 -20.15
CA THR A 122 -5.53 -10.25 -19.68
C THR A 122 -5.86 -9.31 -18.51
N GLY A 123 -4.87 -8.56 -18.04
CA GLY A 123 -5.01 -7.70 -16.86
C GLY A 123 -4.73 -8.40 -15.53
N TRP A 124 -4.50 -9.71 -15.47
CA TRP A 124 -4.22 -10.42 -14.21
C TRP A 124 -3.45 -11.73 -14.45
N TYR A 125 -2.74 -12.22 -13.42
CA TYR A 125 -1.91 -13.45 -13.50
C TYR A 125 -1.85 -14.26 -12.18
N GLY A 126 -2.63 -13.86 -11.18
CA GLY A 126 -2.73 -14.53 -9.88
C GLY A 126 -3.66 -15.74 -9.87
N LYS A 127 -3.73 -16.41 -8.72
CA LYS A 127 -4.55 -17.62 -8.47
C LYS A 127 -5.46 -17.40 -7.24
N PRO A 128 -6.73 -17.03 -7.41
CA PRO A 128 -7.63 -16.65 -6.32
C PRO A 128 -8.41 -17.82 -5.70
N GLU A 129 -8.31 -19.03 -6.26
CA GLU A 129 -9.23 -20.16 -6.01
C GLU A 129 -9.22 -20.67 -4.56
N LYS A 130 -8.18 -20.34 -3.80
CA LYS A 130 -8.04 -20.72 -2.38
C LYS A 130 -8.51 -19.65 -1.40
N ALA A 131 -8.95 -18.49 -1.90
CA ALA A 131 -9.44 -17.43 -1.05
C ALA A 131 -10.75 -17.84 -0.35
N THR A 132 -10.83 -17.61 0.95
CA THR A 132 -12.04 -17.81 1.74
C THR A 132 -12.33 -16.58 2.58
N ILE A 133 -13.58 -16.44 3.03
CA ILE A 133 -14.02 -15.32 3.88
C ILE A 133 -13.22 -15.31 5.19
N GLU A 134 -13.07 -16.46 5.83
CA GLU A 134 -12.37 -16.60 7.11
C GLU A 134 -10.89 -16.23 6.97
N LYS A 135 -10.25 -16.68 5.89
CA LYS A 135 -8.85 -16.32 5.60
C LYS A 135 -8.72 -14.83 5.32
N GLY A 136 -9.70 -14.23 4.64
CA GLY A 136 -9.73 -12.79 4.33
C GLY A 136 -9.87 -11.95 5.59
N GLN A 137 -10.83 -12.27 6.45
CA GLN A 137 -11.04 -11.60 7.73
C GLN A 137 -9.81 -11.72 8.62
N LYS A 138 -9.20 -12.90 8.69
CA LYS A 138 -7.96 -13.10 9.44
C LYS A 138 -6.82 -12.25 8.88
N MET A 139 -6.64 -12.24 7.56
CA MET A 139 -5.59 -11.46 6.92
C MET A 139 -5.76 -9.97 7.21
N VAL A 140 -6.95 -9.41 7.02
CA VAL A 140 -7.20 -7.98 7.28
C VAL A 140 -6.97 -7.63 8.75
N ALA A 141 -7.39 -8.48 9.69
CA ALA A 141 -7.14 -8.25 11.12
C ALA A 141 -5.64 -8.27 11.47
N ASP A 142 -4.90 -9.24 10.95
CA ASP A 142 -3.45 -9.36 11.19
C ASP A 142 -2.70 -8.14 10.60
N LEU A 143 -3.05 -7.72 9.39
CA LEU A 143 -2.45 -6.55 8.73
C LEU A 143 -2.78 -5.26 9.49
N ALA A 144 -4.03 -5.07 9.91
CA ALA A 144 -4.43 -3.90 10.68
C ALA A 144 -3.67 -3.81 12.00
N SER A 145 -3.52 -4.93 12.72
CA SER A 145 -2.75 -4.97 13.96
C SER A 145 -1.29 -4.61 13.73
N ALA A 146 -0.63 -5.25 12.76
CA ALA A 146 0.77 -5.02 12.47
C ALA A 146 1.04 -3.58 12.01
N ILE A 147 0.18 -3.03 11.14
CA ILE A 147 0.29 -1.66 10.65
C ILE A 147 0.07 -0.66 11.78
N SER A 148 -0.94 -0.87 12.63
CA SER A 148 -1.23 0.03 13.75
C SER A 148 -0.08 0.08 14.74
N GLU A 149 0.47 -1.08 15.14
CA GLU A 149 1.59 -1.16 16.07
C GLU A 149 2.83 -0.47 15.50
N ARG A 150 3.26 -0.86 14.30
CA ARG A 150 4.47 -0.29 13.67
C ARG A 150 4.34 1.18 13.35
N SER A 151 3.16 1.64 12.91
CA SER A 151 2.96 3.06 12.60
C SER A 151 3.00 3.92 13.85
N THR A 152 2.49 3.41 14.97
CA THR A 152 2.56 4.11 16.27
C THR A 152 4.01 4.29 16.70
N GLU A 153 4.80 3.21 16.70
CA GLU A 153 6.24 3.25 17.02
C GLU A 153 7.00 4.25 16.13
N ILE A 154 6.73 4.24 14.82
CA ILE A 154 7.39 5.15 13.88
C ILE A 154 7.01 6.60 14.16
N PHE A 155 5.74 6.90 14.41
CA PHE A 155 5.33 8.28 14.70
C PHE A 155 5.92 8.80 16.00
N ASP A 156 6.05 7.96 17.03
CA ASP A 156 6.67 8.37 18.28
C ASP A 156 8.16 8.69 18.08
N LEU A 157 8.89 7.90 17.29
CA LEU A 157 10.27 8.19 16.89
C LEU A 157 10.38 9.46 16.02
N LEU A 158 9.45 9.67 15.09
CA LEU A 158 9.45 10.88 14.27
C LEU A 158 9.19 12.14 15.10
N ASP A 159 8.35 12.04 16.13
CA ASP A 159 8.12 13.15 17.06
C ASP A 159 9.38 13.46 17.85
N GLU A 160 10.15 12.45 18.29
CA GLU A 160 11.45 12.67 18.94
C GLU A 160 12.45 13.39 18.03
N VAL A 161 12.59 12.94 16.77
CA VAL A 161 13.52 13.54 15.79
C VAL A 161 13.13 14.98 15.45
N ASN A 162 11.84 15.26 15.33
CA ASN A 162 11.34 16.58 14.94
C ASN A 162 11.24 17.57 16.13
N GLY A 163 11.66 17.19 17.34
CA GLY A 163 11.60 18.05 18.54
C GLY A 163 10.22 18.12 19.21
N GLY A 164 9.35 17.17 18.91
CA GLY A 164 7.96 17.05 19.37
C GLY A 164 6.94 17.67 18.41
N LEU A 165 5.65 17.44 18.67
CA LEU A 165 4.57 18.01 17.85
C LEU A 165 4.57 19.56 17.83
N ALA A 166 5.09 20.18 18.88
CA ALA A 166 5.12 21.64 19.06
C ALA A 166 6.11 22.39 18.14
N THR A 167 7.11 21.70 17.58
CA THR A 167 8.07 22.29 16.62
C THR A 167 7.52 22.34 15.19
N LEU A 168 6.55 21.48 14.86
CA LEU A 168 5.85 21.53 13.57
C LEU A 168 5.02 22.84 13.44
N ASP A 169 4.51 23.38 14.56
CA ASP A 169 3.83 24.70 14.60
C ASP A 169 4.76 25.88 14.25
N LYS A 170 6.09 25.70 14.37
CA LYS A 170 7.05 26.77 14.05
C LYS A 170 7.35 26.87 12.55
N LEU A 171 7.30 25.74 11.82
CA LEU A 171 7.45 25.73 10.36
C LEU A 171 6.31 26.50 9.66
N GLU A 172 5.12 26.54 10.25
CA GLU A 172 3.98 27.34 9.75
C GLU A 172 4.17 28.86 9.91
N LYS A 173 5.07 29.31 10.81
CA LYS A 173 5.25 30.74 11.11
C LYS A 173 6.43 31.40 10.39
N GLU A 174 7.28 30.63 9.72
CA GLU A 174 8.47 31.13 9.01
C GLU A 174 8.28 31.29 7.49
N ASN A 175 7.07 31.05 6.97
CA ASN A 175 6.64 31.35 5.59
C ASN A 175 5.52 32.39 5.56
#